data_AF-A0A6N7S3U0-F1
#
_entry.id   AF-A0A6N7S3U0-F1
#
_cell.length_a   1.000
_cell.length_b   1.000
_cell.length_c   1.000
_cell.angle_alpha   90.00
_cell.angle_beta   90.00
_cell.angle_gamma   90.00
#
_symmetry.space_group_name_H-M   'P 1'
#
loop_
_entity.id
_entity.type
_entity.pdbx_description
1 polymer ?
#
loop_
_entity_poly.entity_id
_entity_poly.type
_entity_poly.pdbx_seq_one_letter_code
_entity_poly.pdbx_strand_id
1 'polypeptide(L)'
;MKKVWAILLSSLMALTLTACGNSGGTPAPTQGTDGGSSTPCTANGEITLDSINEYLNTSADMGEGSMANVVAVVPISHINGPREESDFYAFVNFKYKARNYVKYQITYLSCTCRSADVNYWMTAYVELTLPESKKLDDAQVRFLSFDRDNGDKYTAGFWGDSNPTPAGATYDMFKAEYIPFFIDKDYAYIKTLSTVDDIAAEDYTAGEGRESLTLDTFTGSSVSSNNIIRMLNALMEYHGTDEYFSAE
;
A
#
# COMPACT_ATOMS: atom_id res chain seq x y z
N MET A 1 -12.40 -40.60 -43.61
CA MET A 1 -11.67 -41.66 -42.87
C MET A 1 -10.40 -42.02 -43.62
N LYS A 2 -9.21 -41.61 -43.14
CA LYS A 2 -7.94 -42.19 -43.60
C LYS A 2 -7.02 -42.34 -42.39
N LYS A 3 -6.81 -43.60 -42.03
CA LYS A 3 -5.80 -44.07 -41.08
C LYS A 3 -4.48 -44.24 -41.83
N VAL A 4 -3.41 -43.76 -41.18
CA VAL A 4 -2.10 -44.38 -40.97
C VAL A 4 -1.28 -44.75 -42.22
N TRP A 5 0.01 -44.42 -42.21
CA TRP A 5 1.10 -45.35 -42.50
C TRP A 5 2.35 -44.89 -41.74
N ALA A 6 2.95 -45.83 -41.03
CA ALA A 6 4.17 -45.70 -40.24
C ALA A 6 5.37 -46.13 -41.09
N ILE A 7 6.53 -45.49 -40.92
CA ILE A 7 7.84 -46.11 -41.21
C ILE A 7 8.81 -45.74 -40.08
N LEU A 8 9.41 -46.80 -39.55
CA LEU A 8 10.38 -46.86 -38.45
C LEU A 8 11.82 -46.94 -39.01
N LEU A 9 12.78 -46.81 -38.08
CA LEU A 9 14.19 -47.19 -38.12
C LEU A 9 15.24 -46.18 -38.62
N SER A 10 15.83 -45.48 -37.64
CA SER A 10 17.23 -45.61 -37.20
C SER A 10 18.35 -45.73 -38.24
N SER A 11 19.27 -44.77 -38.21
CA SER A 11 20.70 -45.07 -38.35
C SER A 11 21.55 -43.96 -37.71
N LEU A 12 22.36 -44.39 -36.75
CA LEU A 12 23.32 -43.69 -35.91
C LEU A 12 24.70 -43.68 -36.60
N MET A 13 25.37 -42.52 -36.69
CA MET A 13 26.84 -42.35 -36.72
C MET A 13 27.15 -40.85 -36.79
N ALA A 14 27.57 -40.16 -35.72
CA ALA A 14 28.85 -40.20 -34.99
C ALA A 14 29.91 -39.23 -35.56
N LEU A 15 30.40 -38.35 -34.66
CA LEU A 15 31.62 -37.52 -34.70
C LEU A 15 31.57 -36.30 -35.67
N THR A 16 31.95 -35.06 -35.30
CA THR A 16 32.95 -34.58 -34.33
C THR A 16 32.55 -33.20 -33.76
N LEU A 17 32.50 -33.07 -32.44
CA LEU A 17 32.72 -31.80 -31.73
C LEU A 17 34.13 -31.85 -31.16
N THR A 18 35.01 -30.97 -31.65
CA THR A 18 36.33 -30.67 -31.08
C THR A 18 36.15 -29.33 -30.34
N ALA A 19 36.07 -29.29 -29.00
CA ALA A 19 37.16 -29.27 -28.00
C ALA A 19 38.07 -28.02 -28.18
N CYS A 20 38.45 -27.19 -27.19
CA CYS A 20 38.76 -27.30 -25.76
C CYS A 20 38.70 -25.89 -25.11
N GLY A 21 38.72 -25.67 -23.79
CA GLY A 21 39.01 -26.55 -22.65
C GLY A 21 38.50 -25.92 -21.35
N ASN A 22 37.93 -26.71 -20.42
CA ASN A 22 38.56 -27.59 -19.43
C ASN A 22 38.89 -26.78 -18.16
N SER A 23 38.34 -27.05 -16.97
CA SER A 23 38.17 -28.31 -16.23
C SER A 23 37.23 -28.04 -15.04
N GLY A 24 36.42 -28.91 -14.44
CA GLY A 24 36.18 -30.35 -14.54
C GLY A 24 35.42 -30.77 -13.27
N GLY A 25 34.52 -31.75 -13.39
CA GLY A 25 33.98 -32.55 -12.27
C GLY A 25 32.82 -31.94 -11.47
N THR A 26 31.60 -32.45 -11.69
CA THR A 26 30.48 -32.32 -10.76
C THR A 26 30.63 -33.35 -9.64
N PRO A 27 30.73 -32.96 -8.35
CA PRO A 27 30.30 -33.81 -7.26
C PRO A 27 28.80 -33.61 -7.01
N ALA A 28 28.14 -34.67 -6.54
CA ALA A 28 26.78 -34.63 -5.98
C ALA A 28 26.58 -33.44 -5.02
N PRO A 29 25.34 -32.94 -4.80
CA PRO A 29 25.10 -31.79 -3.93
C PRO A 29 25.38 -32.20 -2.48
N THR A 30 26.62 -31.99 -2.06
CA THR A 30 26.97 -31.83 -0.64
C THR A 30 26.31 -30.55 -0.16
N GLN A 31 25.65 -30.60 1.00
CA GLN A 31 25.23 -29.40 1.74
C GLN A 31 26.45 -28.50 1.94
N GLY A 32 26.56 -27.48 1.08
CA GLY A 32 27.59 -26.45 1.16
C GLY A 32 27.08 -25.33 2.04
N THR A 33 27.57 -25.32 3.27
CA THR A 33 27.68 -24.13 4.13
C THR A 33 28.61 -23.13 3.47
N ASP A 34 28.13 -22.41 2.46
CA ASP A 34 28.78 -21.20 1.97
C ASP A 34 27.86 -20.03 2.30
N GLY A 35 28.10 -19.48 3.50
CA GLY A 35 27.56 -18.20 3.89
C GLY A 35 28.03 -17.17 2.88
N GLY A 36 27.13 -16.80 1.97
CA GLY A 36 27.22 -15.52 1.28
C GLY A 36 27.26 -14.45 2.35
N SER A 37 28.48 -14.03 2.70
CA SER A 37 28.71 -12.87 3.53
C SER A 37 28.18 -11.67 2.75
N SER A 38 26.90 -11.38 2.92
CA SER A 38 26.37 -10.06 2.63
C SER A 38 27.16 -9.13 3.54
N THR A 39 28.18 -8.48 2.98
CA THR A 39 28.89 -7.41 3.68
C THR A 39 27.81 -6.42 4.07
N PRO A 40 27.59 -6.14 5.37
CA PRO A 40 26.64 -5.13 5.78
C PRO A 40 27.04 -3.84 5.09
N CYS A 41 26.13 -3.22 4.34
CA CYS A 41 26.36 -1.89 3.84
C CYS A 41 26.41 -0.96 5.04
N THR A 42 27.61 -0.67 5.55
CA THR A 42 27.79 0.36 6.56
C THR A 42 27.62 1.70 5.86
N ALA A 43 26.40 2.22 5.85
CA ALA A 43 26.14 3.59 5.45
C ALA A 43 26.87 4.50 6.44
N ASN A 44 27.98 5.09 6.00
CA ASN A 44 28.72 6.07 6.79
C ASN A 44 28.03 7.44 6.62
N GLY A 45 26.89 7.60 7.29
CA GLY A 45 26.05 8.80 7.32
C GLY A 45 24.81 8.55 8.18
N GLU A 46 24.23 9.61 8.75
CA GLU A 46 22.94 9.51 9.44
C GLU A 46 21.87 9.18 8.39
N ILE A 47 21.23 8.01 8.52
CA ILE A 47 20.14 7.60 7.63
C ILE A 47 18.90 8.39 8.06
N THR A 48 18.46 9.32 7.21
CA THR A 48 17.21 10.07 7.40
C THR A 48 16.12 9.53 6.47
N LEU A 49 14.86 9.77 6.81
CA LEU A 49 13.74 9.38 5.94
C LEU A 49 13.83 10.04 4.56
N ASP A 50 14.25 11.31 4.51
CA ASP A 50 14.49 12.04 3.27
C ASP A 50 15.56 11.36 2.42
N SER A 51 16.67 10.92 3.03
CA SER A 51 17.73 10.20 2.32
C SER A 51 17.27 8.84 1.78
N ILE A 52 16.37 8.15 2.50
CA ILE A 52 15.77 6.89 2.04
C ILE A 52 14.88 7.15 0.84
N ASN A 53 13.98 8.14 0.93
CA ASN A 53 13.07 8.48 -0.15
C ASN A 53 13.82 8.99 -1.39
N GLU A 54 14.84 9.83 -1.23
CA GLU A 54 15.71 10.25 -2.32
C GLU A 54 16.39 9.05 -2.98
N TYR A 55 16.97 8.14 -2.19
CA TYR A 55 17.61 6.94 -2.71
C TYR A 55 16.64 6.07 -3.51
N LEU A 56 15.44 5.79 -2.99
CA LEU A 56 14.44 4.98 -3.68
C LEU A 56 14.05 5.58 -5.04
N ASN A 57 13.94 6.91 -5.13
CA ASN A 57 13.49 7.59 -6.35
C ASN A 57 14.62 7.86 -7.37
N THR A 58 15.89 7.74 -6.98
CA THR A 58 17.05 8.08 -7.83
C THR A 58 17.95 6.89 -8.16
N SER A 59 17.90 5.81 -7.36
CA SER A 59 18.74 4.62 -7.56
C SER A 59 18.16 3.59 -8.54
N ALA A 60 16.87 3.72 -8.88
CA ALA A 60 16.14 2.84 -9.80
C ALA A 60 15.10 3.64 -10.60
N ASP A 61 14.40 3.00 -11.54
CA ASP A 61 13.31 3.59 -12.33
C ASP A 61 12.02 3.78 -11.51
N MET A 62 12.14 4.49 -10.37
CA MET A 62 11.10 4.70 -9.36
C MET A 62 10.93 6.17 -8.93
N GLY A 63 11.42 7.11 -9.75
CA GLY A 63 11.23 8.56 -9.57
C GLY A 63 10.13 9.16 -10.47
N GLU A 64 9.91 10.47 -10.35
CA GLU A 64 8.94 11.18 -11.19
C GLU A 64 9.29 11.05 -12.69
N GLY A 65 8.30 10.67 -13.50
CA GLY A 65 8.48 10.44 -14.94
C GLY A 65 9.18 9.12 -15.31
N SER A 66 9.59 8.32 -14.33
CA SER A 66 10.13 6.97 -14.54
C SER A 66 9.03 5.90 -14.67
N MET A 67 9.43 4.63 -14.83
CA MET A 67 8.49 3.52 -15.05
C MET A 67 7.55 3.27 -13.87
N ALA A 68 8.05 3.28 -12.62
CA ALA A 68 7.21 3.01 -11.46
C ALA A 68 6.51 4.28 -10.90
N ASN A 69 6.87 5.47 -11.38
CA ASN A 69 6.58 6.76 -10.74
C ASN A 69 7.11 6.82 -9.29
N VAL A 70 6.87 7.96 -8.63
CA VAL A 70 7.37 8.25 -7.29
C VAL A 70 6.87 7.23 -6.27
N VAL A 71 7.79 6.72 -5.46
CA VAL A 71 7.52 5.92 -4.26
C VAL A 71 7.99 6.66 -3.01
N ALA A 72 7.41 6.34 -1.85
CA ALA A 72 7.86 6.91 -0.59
C ALA A 72 7.59 6.01 0.61
N VAL A 73 8.45 6.13 1.60
CA VAL A 73 8.23 5.70 2.98
C VAL A 73 7.66 6.90 3.74
N VAL A 74 6.53 6.70 4.42
CA VAL A 74 5.79 7.74 5.13
C VAL A 74 5.62 7.31 6.59
N PRO A 75 5.94 8.16 7.59
CA PRO A 75 5.72 7.82 8.99
C PRO A 75 4.22 7.76 9.29
N ILE A 76 3.81 6.78 10.08
CA ILE A 76 2.42 6.62 10.53
C ILE A 76 2.42 6.19 11.99
N SER A 77 1.58 6.82 12.82
CA SER A 77 1.34 6.32 14.18
C SER A 77 0.29 5.21 14.13
N HIS A 78 0.71 3.96 14.25
CA HIS A 78 -0.19 2.80 14.26
C HIS A 78 -0.80 2.63 15.65
N ILE A 79 -2.10 2.33 15.73
CA ILE A 79 -2.78 2.02 17.00
C ILE A 79 -3.19 0.55 17.05
N ASN A 80 -2.97 -0.12 18.18
CA ASN A 80 -3.36 -1.51 18.41
C ASN A 80 -4.72 -1.65 19.14
N GLY A 81 -5.15 -2.88 19.40
CA GLY A 81 -6.42 -3.16 20.11
C GLY A 81 -6.53 -2.52 21.50
N PRO A 82 -5.47 -2.63 22.34
CA PRO A 82 -5.37 -1.90 23.61
C PRO A 82 -5.24 -0.36 23.52
N ARG A 83 -5.23 0.23 22.31
CA ARG A 83 -5.01 1.67 22.07
C ARG A 83 -3.59 2.16 22.38
N GLU A 84 -2.63 1.25 22.39
CA GLU A 84 -1.22 1.65 22.42
C GLU A 84 -0.80 2.09 21.02
N GLU A 85 -0.09 3.21 20.97
CA GLU A 85 0.47 3.77 19.75
C GLU A 85 1.89 3.26 19.53
N SER A 86 2.27 3.09 18.28
CA SER A 86 3.61 2.69 17.89
C SER A 86 4.01 3.42 16.61
N ASP A 87 5.27 3.85 16.56
CA ASP A 87 5.84 4.43 15.35
C ASP A 87 6.00 3.33 14.30
N PHE A 88 5.33 3.52 13.16
CA PHE A 88 5.38 2.62 12.01
C PHE A 88 5.68 3.42 10.74
N TYR A 89 5.92 2.68 9.66
CA TYR A 89 6.01 3.23 8.32
C TYR A 89 4.91 2.65 7.43
N ALA A 90 4.27 3.53 6.67
CA ALA A 90 3.48 3.21 5.50
C ALA A 90 4.33 3.40 4.24
N PHE A 91 3.90 2.77 3.14
CA PHE A 91 4.59 2.80 1.87
C PHE A 91 3.67 3.32 0.78
N VAL A 92 4.01 4.48 0.21
CA VAL A 92 3.41 4.97 -1.02
C VAL A 92 4.07 4.22 -2.17
N ASN A 93 3.32 3.32 -2.78
CA ASN A 93 3.79 2.47 -3.88
C ASN A 93 3.52 3.09 -5.25
N PHE A 94 2.67 4.11 -5.30
CA PHE A 94 2.29 4.82 -6.52
C PHE A 94 1.86 6.23 -6.15
N LYS A 95 2.39 7.22 -6.87
CA LYS A 95 1.95 8.62 -6.86
C LYS A 95 1.80 9.10 -8.31
N TYR A 96 0.66 9.71 -8.64
CA TYR A 96 0.46 10.34 -9.95
C TYR A 96 -0.31 11.65 -9.83
N LYS A 97 0.30 12.75 -10.27
CA LYS A 97 -0.29 14.10 -10.25
C LYS A 97 -1.16 14.33 -11.48
N ALA A 98 -2.46 14.50 -11.25
CA ALA A 98 -3.39 15.00 -12.26
C ALA A 98 -3.52 16.53 -12.13
N ARG A 99 -4.39 17.15 -12.94
CA ARG A 99 -4.53 18.62 -12.98
C ARG A 99 -4.91 19.24 -11.63
N ASN A 100 -5.88 18.65 -10.93
CA ASN A 100 -6.50 19.19 -9.73
C ASN A 100 -6.57 18.18 -8.57
N TYR A 101 -5.83 17.09 -8.67
CA TYR A 101 -5.74 16.06 -7.63
C TYR A 101 -4.50 15.18 -7.85
N VAL A 102 -4.12 14.43 -6.83
CA VAL A 102 -3.06 13.42 -6.90
C VAL A 102 -3.65 12.06 -6.54
N LYS A 103 -3.24 11.02 -7.27
CA LYS A 103 -3.58 9.63 -7.02
C LYS A 103 -2.48 8.97 -6.21
N TYR A 104 -2.86 8.16 -5.24
CA TYR A 104 -1.96 7.41 -4.39
C TYR A 104 -2.37 5.95 -4.29
N GLN A 105 -1.38 5.06 -4.24
CA GLN A 105 -1.52 3.75 -3.62
C GLN A 105 -0.63 3.73 -2.37
N ILE A 106 -1.22 3.48 -1.21
CA ILE A 106 -0.51 3.44 0.07
C ILE A 106 -0.75 2.11 0.79
N THR A 107 0.31 1.49 1.29
CA THR A 107 0.26 0.23 2.04
C THR A 107 0.71 0.44 3.47
N TYR A 108 -0.08 -0.06 4.43
CA TYR A 108 0.15 0.11 5.86
C TYR A 108 -0.35 -1.11 6.63
N LEU A 109 0.11 -1.26 7.88
CA LEU A 109 -0.27 -2.38 8.71
C LEU A 109 -1.76 -2.28 9.09
N SER A 110 -2.52 -3.37 8.93
CA SER A 110 -3.98 -3.37 9.13
C SER A 110 -4.39 -3.38 10.61
N CYS A 111 -4.61 -4.55 11.19
CA CYS A 111 -4.92 -4.75 12.60
C CYS A 111 -3.84 -5.63 13.22
N THR A 112 -3.39 -5.22 14.40
CA THR A 112 -2.41 -5.94 15.23
C THR A 112 -3.08 -6.57 16.45
N CYS A 113 -4.37 -6.87 16.32
CA CYS A 113 -5.20 -7.42 17.39
C CYS A 113 -4.96 -8.93 17.61
N ARG A 114 -4.18 -9.56 16.73
CA ARG A 114 -3.82 -10.98 16.73
C ARG A 114 -2.30 -11.12 16.61
N SER A 115 -1.84 -12.37 16.64
CA SER A 115 -0.43 -12.70 16.50
C SER A 115 0.14 -12.24 15.15
N ALA A 116 1.44 -11.93 15.13
CA ALA A 116 2.10 -11.33 13.99
C ALA A 116 2.05 -12.16 12.69
N ASP A 117 1.83 -13.48 12.79
CA ASP A 117 1.66 -14.38 11.65
C ASP A 117 0.38 -14.12 10.84
N VAL A 118 -0.54 -13.31 11.36
CA VAL A 118 -1.79 -12.90 10.67
C VAL A 118 -1.99 -11.38 10.60
N ASN A 119 -0.95 -10.59 10.89
CA ASN A 119 -0.99 -9.13 10.77
C ASN A 119 -0.64 -8.72 9.33
N TYR A 120 -1.49 -9.07 8.38
CA TYR A 120 -1.30 -8.66 6.99
C TYR A 120 -1.45 -7.14 6.83
N TRP A 121 -0.82 -6.62 5.78
CA TRP A 121 -0.88 -5.21 5.43
C TRP A 121 -2.08 -4.96 4.53
N MET A 122 -2.66 -3.77 4.62
CA MET A 122 -3.71 -3.30 3.73
C MET A 122 -3.17 -2.26 2.77
N THR A 123 -3.72 -2.23 1.55
CA THR A 123 -3.35 -1.28 0.51
C THR A 123 -4.58 -0.47 0.12
N ALA A 124 -4.51 0.85 0.31
CA ALA A 124 -5.54 1.80 -0.08
C ALA A 124 -5.17 2.50 -1.40
N TYR A 125 -6.16 2.69 -2.26
CA TYR A 125 -6.13 3.64 -3.36
C TYR A 125 -6.85 4.92 -2.93
N VAL A 126 -6.17 6.06 -3.03
CA VAL A 126 -6.68 7.35 -2.55
C VAL A 126 -6.48 8.42 -3.61
N GLU A 127 -7.48 9.28 -3.81
CA GLU A 127 -7.35 10.52 -4.60
C GLU A 127 -7.52 11.73 -3.68
N LEU A 128 -6.52 12.62 -3.63
CA LEU A 128 -6.54 13.84 -2.81
C LEU A 128 -6.51 15.08 -3.70
N THR A 129 -7.33 16.09 -3.39
CA THR A 129 -7.46 17.29 -4.23
C THR A 129 -6.27 18.23 -4.11
N LEU A 130 -6.01 18.98 -5.18
CA LEU A 130 -5.13 20.15 -5.19
C LEU A 130 -6.04 21.39 -5.18
N PRO A 131 -6.38 21.96 -4.01
CA PRO A 131 -7.37 23.03 -3.88
C PRO A 131 -6.83 24.37 -4.38
N GLU A 132 -7.67 25.19 -5.01
CA GLU A 132 -7.27 26.51 -5.56
C GLU A 132 -6.61 27.43 -4.53
N SER A 133 -6.99 27.29 -3.25
CA SER A 133 -6.41 28.04 -2.14
C SER A 133 -4.93 27.74 -1.88
N LYS A 134 -4.43 26.61 -2.42
CA LYS A 134 -3.10 26.03 -2.16
C LYS A 134 -2.80 25.74 -0.69
N LYS A 135 -3.81 25.72 0.16
CA LYS A 135 -3.66 25.34 1.57
C LYS A 135 -3.94 23.87 1.72
N LEU A 136 -3.05 23.15 2.40
CA LEU A 136 -3.23 21.72 2.67
C LEU A 136 -4.52 21.46 3.46
N ASP A 137 -4.88 22.38 4.36
CA ASP A 137 -6.12 22.30 5.16
C ASP A 137 -7.38 22.22 4.31
N ASP A 138 -7.36 22.75 3.08
CA ASP A 138 -8.49 22.72 2.15
C ASP A 138 -8.44 21.51 1.18
N ALA A 139 -7.40 20.67 1.27
CA ALA A 139 -7.29 19.45 0.47
C ALA A 139 -8.31 18.41 0.97
N GLN A 140 -8.96 17.71 0.05
CA GLN A 140 -10.09 16.83 0.32
C GLN A 140 -9.83 15.41 -0.19
N VAL A 141 -10.43 14.43 0.48
CA VAL A 141 -10.48 13.06 -0.02
C VAL A 141 -11.53 12.97 -1.13
N ARG A 142 -11.09 12.84 -2.38
CA ARG A 142 -11.98 12.70 -3.54
C ARG A 142 -12.44 11.26 -3.77
N PHE A 143 -11.61 10.30 -3.37
CA PHE A 143 -11.87 8.88 -3.51
C PHE A 143 -11.00 8.09 -2.52
N LEU A 144 -11.56 7.04 -1.95
CA LEU A 144 -10.86 6.10 -1.07
C LEU A 144 -11.41 4.69 -1.35
N SER A 145 -10.52 3.72 -1.58
CA SER A 145 -10.91 2.31 -1.72
C SER A 145 -9.78 1.37 -1.30
N PHE A 146 -10.15 0.14 -0.91
CA PHE A 146 -9.24 -0.99 -0.71
C PHE A 146 -9.46 -2.08 -1.78
N ASP A 147 -10.13 -1.74 -2.88
CA ASP A 147 -10.38 -2.65 -4.00
C ASP A 147 -10.06 -2.03 -5.37
N ARG A 148 -11.01 -1.37 -6.01
CA ARG A 148 -10.96 -0.86 -7.37
C ARG A 148 -10.52 0.60 -7.36
N ASP A 149 -9.88 1.02 -8.45
CA ASP A 149 -9.64 2.44 -8.69
C ASP A 149 -10.95 3.17 -9.02
N ASN A 150 -10.92 4.51 -8.97
CA ASN A 150 -12.10 5.35 -9.22
C ASN A 150 -12.70 5.16 -10.63
N GLY A 151 -11.87 4.73 -11.60
CA GLY A 151 -12.33 4.43 -12.95
C GLY A 151 -12.98 3.05 -13.12
N ASP A 152 -12.99 2.23 -12.06
CA ASP A 152 -13.39 0.82 -12.08
C ASP A 152 -12.72 0.02 -13.21
N LYS A 153 -11.41 0.19 -13.38
CA LYS A 153 -10.61 -0.53 -14.37
C LYS A 153 -9.63 -1.49 -13.73
N TYR A 154 -9.00 -1.07 -12.63
CA TYR A 154 -7.93 -1.80 -11.98
C TYR A 154 -8.27 -2.15 -10.55
N THR A 155 -7.80 -3.30 -10.10
CA THR A 155 -7.73 -3.61 -8.67
C THR A 155 -6.50 -2.91 -8.12
N ALA A 156 -6.72 -1.81 -7.42
CA ALA A 156 -5.70 -0.89 -6.93
C ALA A 156 -5.49 -0.98 -5.41
N GLY A 157 -6.33 -1.71 -4.69
CA GLY A 157 -6.22 -1.92 -3.25
C GLY A 157 -6.27 -3.39 -2.84
N PHE A 158 -6.06 -3.60 -1.54
CA PHE A 158 -6.16 -4.90 -0.88
C PHE A 158 -6.62 -4.73 0.57
N TRP A 159 -7.67 -5.45 0.96
CA TRP A 159 -8.13 -5.52 2.34
C TRP A 159 -7.31 -6.54 3.14
N GLY A 160 -6.44 -6.04 4.02
CA GLY A 160 -5.51 -6.85 4.82
C GLY A 160 -6.04 -7.34 6.16
N ASP A 161 -7.24 -6.95 6.58
CA ASP A 161 -7.84 -7.46 7.81
C ASP A 161 -8.61 -8.77 7.53
N SER A 162 -8.93 -9.48 8.60
CA SER A 162 -10.00 -10.48 8.60
C SER A 162 -11.30 -9.96 7.98
N ASN A 163 -11.96 -10.84 7.25
CA ASN A 163 -13.25 -10.59 6.62
C ASN A 163 -14.13 -11.85 6.79
N PRO A 164 -15.04 -11.89 7.77
CA PRO A 164 -15.35 -10.83 8.74
C PRO A 164 -14.27 -10.66 9.82
N THR A 165 -14.23 -9.49 10.45
CA THR A 165 -13.46 -9.25 11.68
C THR A 165 -13.99 -10.11 12.83
N PRO A 166 -13.27 -10.25 13.97
CA PRO A 166 -13.76 -11.00 15.12
C PRO A 166 -15.13 -10.52 15.65
N ALA A 167 -15.46 -9.25 15.43
CA ALA A 167 -16.75 -8.66 15.81
C ALA A 167 -17.84 -8.80 14.73
N GLY A 168 -17.52 -9.39 13.57
CA GLY A 168 -18.48 -9.66 12.50
C GLY A 168 -18.54 -8.62 11.38
N ALA A 169 -17.81 -7.51 11.48
CA ALA A 169 -17.78 -6.50 10.43
C ALA A 169 -17.07 -7.06 9.18
N THR A 170 -17.67 -6.88 8.01
CA THR A 170 -17.07 -7.30 6.73
C THR A 170 -16.46 -6.12 6.00
N TYR A 171 -15.56 -6.38 5.05
CA TYR A 171 -15.07 -5.31 4.18
C TYR A 171 -16.22 -4.63 3.41
N ASP A 172 -17.26 -5.38 3.02
CA ASP A 172 -18.42 -4.80 2.33
C ASP A 172 -19.16 -3.77 3.22
N MET A 173 -19.22 -4.00 4.54
CA MET A 173 -19.77 -3.03 5.49
C MET A 173 -18.88 -1.77 5.59
N PHE A 174 -17.56 -1.94 5.68
CA PHE A 174 -16.62 -0.79 5.65
C PHE A 174 -16.78 0.03 4.37
N LYS A 175 -16.85 -0.65 3.22
CA LYS A 175 -17.02 -0.06 1.90
C LYS A 175 -18.35 0.70 1.76
N ALA A 176 -19.43 0.18 2.32
CA ALA A 176 -20.75 0.78 2.23
C ALA A 176 -20.97 1.92 3.24
N GLU A 177 -20.47 1.79 4.46
CA GLU A 177 -20.89 2.64 5.58
C GLU A 177 -19.78 3.59 6.06
N TYR A 178 -18.55 3.08 6.22
CA TYR A 178 -17.44 3.81 6.85
C TYR A 178 -16.58 4.59 5.87
N ILE A 179 -16.11 3.97 4.80
CA ILE A 179 -15.25 4.62 3.79
C ILE A 179 -15.93 5.85 3.17
N PRO A 180 -17.24 5.81 2.80
CA PRO A 180 -17.90 6.97 2.22
C PRO A 180 -17.97 8.20 3.12
N PHE A 181 -17.83 8.06 4.44
CA PHE A 181 -17.82 9.17 5.38
C PHE A 181 -16.68 10.17 5.13
N PHE A 182 -15.52 9.67 4.67
CA PHE A 182 -14.34 10.50 4.45
C PHE A 182 -14.39 11.27 3.14
N ILE A 183 -15.25 10.87 2.20
CA ILE A 183 -15.34 11.51 0.89
C ILE A 183 -15.81 12.95 1.07
N ASP A 184 -15.15 13.87 0.37
CA ASP A 184 -15.34 15.33 0.42
C ASP A 184 -14.97 15.99 1.77
N LYS A 185 -14.49 15.24 2.77
CA LYS A 185 -13.92 15.83 3.99
C LYS A 185 -12.56 16.44 3.68
N ASP A 186 -12.35 17.66 4.17
CA ASP A 186 -11.10 18.37 4.07
C ASP A 186 -10.11 17.94 5.15
N TYR A 187 -8.84 18.28 4.95
CA TYR A 187 -7.80 17.95 5.90
C TYR A 187 -7.96 18.72 7.21
N ALA A 188 -8.52 19.93 7.17
CA ALA A 188 -8.84 20.71 8.37
C ALA A 188 -9.72 19.91 9.35
N TYR A 189 -10.67 19.13 8.84
CA TYR A 189 -11.47 18.18 9.61
C TYR A 189 -10.72 16.89 9.90
N ILE A 190 -10.12 16.23 8.90
CA ILE A 190 -9.51 14.90 9.09
C ILE A 190 -8.42 14.91 10.17
N LYS A 191 -7.62 15.99 10.25
CA LYS A 191 -6.56 16.13 11.26
C LYS A 191 -7.05 16.31 12.69
N THR A 192 -8.35 16.55 12.91
CA THR A 192 -8.93 16.56 14.26
C THR A 192 -9.24 15.15 14.76
N LEU A 193 -9.24 14.15 13.87
CA LEU A 193 -9.57 12.76 14.16
C LEU A 193 -8.29 11.96 14.42
N SER A 194 -8.24 11.27 15.56
CA SER A 194 -7.23 10.26 15.87
C SER A 194 -7.82 8.84 15.83
N THR A 195 -9.09 8.73 16.21
CA THR A 195 -9.85 7.49 16.33
C THR A 195 -11.30 7.68 15.90
N VAL A 196 -12.02 6.58 15.73
CA VAL A 196 -13.47 6.61 15.47
C VAL A 196 -14.28 7.34 16.54
N ASP A 197 -13.78 7.36 17.78
CA ASP A 197 -14.45 8.02 18.91
C ASP A 197 -14.46 9.56 18.76
N ASP A 198 -13.60 10.12 17.92
CA ASP A 198 -13.53 11.55 17.63
C ASP A 198 -14.59 12.00 16.61
N ILE A 199 -15.24 11.05 15.93
CA ILE A 199 -16.29 11.33 14.94
C ILE A 199 -17.61 11.57 15.69
N ALA A 200 -18.17 12.77 15.54
CA ALA A 200 -19.50 13.07 16.05
C ALA A 200 -20.56 12.21 15.36
N ALA A 201 -21.53 11.68 16.12
CA ALA A 201 -22.56 10.81 15.58
C ALA A 201 -23.43 11.52 14.54
N GLU A 202 -23.68 12.82 14.74
CA GLU A 202 -24.41 13.67 13.82
C GLU A 202 -23.65 13.86 12.50
N ASP A 203 -22.32 13.98 12.55
CA ASP A 203 -21.48 14.07 11.36
C ASP A 203 -21.49 12.77 10.57
N TYR A 204 -21.46 11.62 11.26
CA TYR A 204 -21.42 10.31 10.60
C TYR A 204 -22.70 9.98 9.85
N THR A 205 -23.83 10.44 10.39
CA THR A 205 -25.18 10.24 9.84
C THR A 205 -25.61 11.36 8.89
N ALA A 206 -24.81 12.42 8.75
CA ALA A 206 -25.07 13.49 7.80
C ALA A 206 -24.91 12.99 6.35
N GLY A 207 -25.89 13.34 5.51
CA GLY A 207 -25.90 12.99 4.08
C GLY A 207 -27.06 12.06 3.70
N GLU A 208 -27.39 12.05 2.42
CA GLU A 208 -28.50 11.25 1.89
C GLU A 208 -28.25 9.75 2.09
N GLY A 209 -29.20 9.05 2.72
CA GLY A 209 -29.15 7.59 2.89
C GLY A 209 -28.26 7.10 4.03
N ARG A 210 -27.79 8.00 4.90
CA ARG A 210 -26.92 7.67 6.06
C ARG A 210 -27.65 7.73 7.40
N GLU A 211 -28.94 8.04 7.41
CA GLU A 211 -29.72 8.33 8.62
C GLU A 211 -29.84 7.15 9.58
N SER A 212 -29.70 5.92 9.08
CA SER A 212 -29.76 4.69 9.89
C SER A 212 -28.39 4.12 10.26
N LEU A 213 -27.30 4.74 9.82
CA LEU A 213 -25.95 4.24 10.08
C LEU A 213 -25.49 4.60 11.49
N THR A 214 -24.64 3.77 12.08
CA THR A 214 -24.02 4.05 13.38
C THR A 214 -22.57 3.61 13.38
N LEU A 215 -21.71 4.37 14.06
CA LEU A 215 -20.32 4.00 14.29
C LEU A 215 -20.21 2.73 15.15
N ASP A 216 -21.23 2.44 15.97
CA ASP A 216 -21.28 1.22 16.79
C ASP A 216 -21.25 -0.07 15.97
N THR A 217 -21.61 -0.01 14.68
CA THR A 217 -21.44 -1.11 13.71
C THR A 217 -19.99 -1.62 13.67
N PHE A 218 -19.03 -0.74 13.90
CA PHE A 218 -17.59 -1.05 13.87
C PHE A 218 -17.00 -1.24 15.27
N THR A 219 -17.82 -1.29 16.32
CA THR A 219 -17.39 -1.66 17.67
C THR A 219 -16.81 -3.07 17.65
N GLY A 220 -15.55 -3.20 18.10
CA GLY A 220 -14.78 -4.45 17.99
C GLY A 220 -14.00 -4.64 16.67
N SER A 221 -14.13 -3.69 15.74
CA SER A 221 -13.30 -3.52 14.53
C SER A 221 -12.59 -2.16 14.52
N SER A 222 -12.39 -1.59 15.71
CA SER A 222 -11.88 -0.22 15.89
C SER A 222 -10.45 -0.05 15.43
N VAL A 223 -9.61 -1.09 15.48
CA VAL A 223 -8.20 -0.99 15.05
C VAL A 223 -8.11 -0.66 13.55
N SER A 224 -8.82 -1.40 12.69
CA SER A 224 -8.82 -1.12 11.25
C SER A 224 -9.47 0.23 10.96
N SER A 225 -10.55 0.57 11.66
CA SER A 225 -11.21 1.88 11.52
C SER A 225 -10.27 3.04 11.89
N ASN A 226 -9.58 2.94 13.01
CA ASN A 226 -8.64 3.96 13.48
C ASN A 226 -7.40 4.08 12.58
N ASN A 227 -6.87 2.96 12.09
CA ASN A 227 -5.70 3.00 11.21
C ASN A 227 -6.05 3.52 9.80
N ILE A 228 -7.32 3.50 9.37
CA ILE A 228 -7.78 4.25 8.18
C ILE A 228 -7.63 5.76 8.42
N ILE A 229 -8.09 6.28 9.56
CA ILE A 229 -7.94 7.70 9.92
C ILE A 229 -6.47 8.09 9.97
N ARG A 230 -5.63 7.28 10.62
CA ARG A 230 -4.19 7.53 10.78
C ARG A 230 -3.45 7.47 9.46
N MET A 231 -3.85 6.57 8.55
CA MET A 231 -3.33 6.54 7.19
C MET A 231 -3.72 7.79 6.42
N LEU A 232 -4.97 8.27 6.51
CA LEU A 232 -5.38 9.50 5.84
C LEU A 232 -4.61 10.71 6.35
N ASN A 233 -4.39 10.82 7.66
CA ASN A 233 -3.54 11.87 8.25
C ASN A 233 -2.11 11.81 7.70
N ALA A 234 -1.46 10.65 7.78
CA ALA A 234 -0.10 10.49 7.28
C ALA A 234 0.02 10.77 5.77
N LEU A 235 -0.97 10.32 4.99
CA LEU A 235 -1.01 10.57 3.55
C LEU A 235 -1.27 12.03 3.22
N MET A 236 -2.11 12.74 3.98
CA MET A 236 -2.33 14.18 3.81
C MET A 236 -1.08 14.99 4.15
N GLU A 237 -0.37 14.65 5.23
CA GLU A 237 0.94 15.26 5.53
C GLU A 237 1.93 15.04 4.38
N TYR A 238 2.04 13.81 3.87
CA TYR A 238 2.86 13.51 2.70
C TYR A 238 2.37 14.27 1.45
N HIS A 239 1.06 14.40 1.25
CA HIS A 239 0.47 15.16 0.15
C HIS A 239 0.89 16.64 0.19
N GLY A 240 0.96 17.22 1.39
CA GLY A 240 1.46 18.58 1.63
C GLY A 240 2.91 18.83 1.25
N THR A 241 3.71 17.77 1.04
CA THR A 241 5.09 17.89 0.52
C THR A 241 5.14 18.11 -0.99
N ASP A 242 4.00 17.99 -1.70
CA ASP A 242 3.95 18.32 -3.12
C ASP A 242 4.24 19.81 -3.35
N GLU A 243 5.04 20.09 -4.37
CA GLU A 243 5.41 21.46 -4.79
C GLU A 243 4.18 22.38 -4.99
N TYR A 244 3.00 21.82 -5.28
CA TYR A 244 1.75 22.57 -5.40
C TYR A 244 1.44 23.41 -4.15
N PHE A 245 1.73 22.87 -2.96
CA PHE A 245 1.48 23.52 -1.67
C PHE A 245 2.63 24.42 -1.21
N SER A 246 3.76 24.43 -1.94
CA SER A 246 4.94 25.24 -1.60
C SER A 246 4.89 26.67 -2.17
N ALA A 247 3.86 27.01 -2.96
CA ALA A 247 3.76 28.29 -3.65
C ALA A 247 2.87 29.29 -2.89
N GLU A 248 3.48 30.05 -1.97
CA GLU A 248 2.91 31.32 -1.45
C GLU A 248 2.88 32.41 -2.52
#